data_AF-A0A0E0RDW4-F1
#
_entry.id   AF-A0A0E0RDW4-F1
#
_cell.length_a   1.000
_cell.length_b   1.000
_cell.length_c   1.000
_cell.angle_alpha   90.00
_cell.angle_beta   90.00
_cell.angle_gamma   90.00
#
_symmetry.space_group_name_H-M   'P 1'
#
loop_
_entity.id
_entity.type
_entity.pdbx_description
1 polymer ?
#
loop_
_entity_poly.entity_id
_entity_poly.type
_entity_poly.pdbx_seq_one_letter_code
_entity_poly.pdbx_strand_id
1 'polypeptide(L)'
;MGISKVIGIAGTTLLVTSVGLWKIGLRIVAVPFLATSTIAYIIAVASHNSINIPWILGKNSKGRFPIWSSVLFGPFLILARVYATVKRHMRKKEAVYNMITEGVYLGGWPFMLKHLPPGDPSVIDCTCELPRSDFVPTNEYLCVPTWDTRAPTISQIEFAACWACEKRAKGKPVYVHCAFGHGRSACVVCAVLVALGIAENWKDAENIIREKRKIKMNAVHRKTLDDWTRAWCLLSGTRSPEGAEGTEAIMNAEKNYYLGTSSLEILLHLSQPQLAALKLLDVYA
;
A
#
# COMPACT_ATOMS: atom_id res chain seq x y z
N MET A 1 -18.13 -2.15 3.20
CA MET A 1 -18.19 -2.68 1.83
C MET A 1 -16.84 -2.45 1.17
N GLY A 2 -16.31 -3.42 0.44
CA GLY A 2 -15.06 -3.28 -0.31
C GLY A 2 -15.24 -2.48 -1.59
N ILE A 3 -14.15 -1.95 -2.15
CA ILE A 3 -14.16 -1.15 -3.38
C ILE A 3 -14.86 -1.86 -4.54
N SER A 4 -14.66 -3.18 -4.71
CA SER A 4 -15.29 -3.96 -5.77
C SER A 4 -16.82 -3.91 -5.75
N LYS A 5 -17.44 -3.98 -4.56
CA LYS A 5 -18.90 -3.90 -4.42
C LYS A 5 -19.43 -2.50 -4.73
N VAL A 6 -18.74 -1.47 -4.25
CA VAL A 6 -19.14 -0.07 -4.49
C VAL A 6 -19.07 0.27 -5.96
N ILE A 7 -17.97 -0.09 -6.62
CA ILE A 7 -17.79 0.14 -8.05
C ILE A 7 -18.73 -0.73 -8.88
N GLY A 8 -18.99 -1.99 -8.48
CA GLY A 8 -19.96 -2.86 -9.15
C GLY A 8 -21.38 -2.30 -9.13
N ILE A 9 -21.84 -1.76 -7.99
CA ILE A 9 -23.15 -1.10 -7.89
C ILE A 9 -23.19 0.13 -8.80
N ALA A 10 -22.15 0.97 -8.78
CA ALA A 10 -22.08 2.14 -9.66
C ALA A 10 -22.12 1.73 -11.15
N GLY A 11 -21.40 0.66 -11.52
CA GLY A 11 -21.42 0.09 -12.87
C GLY A 11 -22.82 -0.36 -13.31
N THR A 12 -23.56 -1.04 -12.42
CA THR A 12 -24.95 -1.45 -12.68
C THR A 12 -25.88 -0.25 -12.84
N THR A 13 -25.77 0.78 -11.98
CA THR A 13 -26.57 1.99 -12.12
C THR A 13 -26.33 2.67 -13.47
N LEU A 14 -25.07 2.83 -13.87
CA LEU A 14 -24.71 3.42 -15.17
C LEU A 14 -25.22 2.58 -16.36
N LEU A 15 -25.20 1.25 -16.24
CA LEU A 15 -25.75 0.35 -17.26
C LEU A 15 -27.26 0.56 -17.43
N VAL A 16 -28.01 0.56 -16.32
CA VAL A 16 -29.46 0.78 -16.33
C VAL A 16 -29.81 2.15 -16.91
N THR A 17 -29.08 3.20 -16.52
CA THR A 17 -29.23 4.55 -17.11
C THR A 17 -28.98 4.53 -18.61
N SER A 18 -27.91 3.87 -19.07
CA SER A 18 -27.62 3.75 -20.50
C SER A 18 -28.75 3.06 -21.28
N VAL A 19 -29.29 1.95 -20.76
CA VAL A 19 -30.39 1.23 -21.40
C VAL A 19 -31.66 2.09 -21.44
N GLY A 20 -31.94 2.85 -20.38
CA GLY A 20 -33.05 3.81 -20.33
C GLY A 20 -32.92 4.91 -21.40
N LEU A 21 -31.75 5.56 -21.48
CA LEU A 21 -31.47 6.58 -22.49
C LEU A 21 -31.60 6.03 -23.92
N TRP A 22 -31.16 4.77 -24.14
CA TRP A 22 -31.29 4.11 -25.42
C TRP A 22 -32.75 3.91 -25.84
N LYS A 23 -33.62 3.52 -24.90
CA LYS A 23 -35.06 3.32 -25.15
C LYS A 23 -35.80 4.62 -25.48
N ILE A 24 -35.35 5.75 -24.94
CA ILE A 24 -35.94 7.09 -25.19
C ILE A 24 -35.39 7.73 -26.49
N GLY A 25 -34.50 7.02 -27.21
CA GLY A 25 -33.93 7.50 -28.47
C GLY A 25 -32.66 8.35 -28.34
N LEU A 26 -32.18 8.60 -27.12
CA LEU A 26 -30.98 9.41 -26.83
C LEU A 26 -29.69 8.58 -26.94
N ARG A 27 -29.47 7.94 -28.11
CA ARG A 27 -28.39 6.95 -28.30
C ARG A 27 -26.98 7.53 -28.12
N ILE A 28 -26.71 8.73 -28.65
CA ILE A 28 -25.41 9.39 -28.54
C ILE A 28 -25.06 9.64 -27.06
N VAL A 29 -26.05 10.04 -26.26
CA VAL A 29 -25.88 10.29 -24.83
C VAL A 29 -25.71 8.98 -24.05
N ALA A 30 -26.30 7.87 -24.51
CA ALA A 30 -26.19 6.57 -23.84
C ALA A 30 -24.78 5.95 -23.93
N VAL A 31 -24.07 6.13 -25.06
CA VAL A 31 -22.74 5.54 -25.31
C VAL A 31 -21.71 5.78 -24.18
N PRO A 32 -21.49 7.03 -23.68
CA PRO A 32 -20.54 7.24 -22.58
C PRO A 32 -20.95 6.57 -21.26
N PHE A 33 -22.26 6.42 -20.97
CA PHE A 33 -22.73 5.68 -19.79
C PHE A 33 -22.44 4.18 -19.91
N LEU A 34 -22.60 3.60 -21.11
CA LEU A 34 -22.26 2.21 -21.37
C LEU A 34 -20.74 1.96 -21.25
N ALA A 35 -19.94 2.85 -21.83
CA ALA A 35 -18.48 2.74 -21.77
C ALA A 35 -17.97 2.84 -20.32
N THR A 36 -18.46 3.82 -19.56
CA THR A 36 -18.11 3.99 -18.14
C THR A 36 -18.60 2.83 -17.26
N SER A 37 -19.78 2.27 -17.55
CA SER A 37 -20.27 1.05 -16.91
C SER A 37 -19.33 -0.14 -17.14
N THR A 38 -18.89 -0.34 -18.39
CA THR A 38 -17.95 -1.41 -18.76
C THR A 38 -16.63 -1.28 -18.00
N ILE A 39 -16.06 -0.05 -17.96
CA ILE A 39 -14.84 0.25 -17.20
C ILE A 39 -15.06 -0.01 -15.69
N ALA A 40 -16.21 0.36 -15.14
CA ALA A 40 -16.55 0.10 -13.74
C ALA A 40 -16.57 -1.41 -13.44
N TYR A 41 -17.15 -2.24 -14.31
CA TYR A 41 -17.10 -3.70 -14.13
C TYR A 41 -15.68 -4.26 -14.19
N ILE A 42 -14.84 -3.78 -15.12
CA ILE A 42 -13.41 -4.18 -15.18
C ILE A 42 -12.72 -3.87 -13.85
N ILE A 43 -12.93 -2.67 -13.30
CA ILE A 43 -12.35 -2.28 -12.01
C ILE A 43 -12.95 -3.10 -10.86
N ALA A 44 -14.25 -3.38 -10.88
CA ALA A 44 -14.90 -4.18 -9.85
C ALA A 44 -14.34 -5.62 -9.79
N VAL A 45 -14.09 -6.21 -10.95
CA VAL A 45 -13.46 -7.54 -11.11
C VAL A 45 -11.99 -7.49 -10.70
N ALA A 46 -11.21 -6.55 -11.24
CA ALA A 46 -9.78 -6.43 -10.93
C ALA A 46 -9.52 -6.13 -9.45
N SER A 47 -10.43 -5.41 -8.81
CA SER A 47 -10.39 -5.12 -7.37
C SER A 47 -11.13 -6.16 -6.53
N HIS A 48 -11.55 -7.31 -7.07
CA HIS A 48 -12.18 -8.40 -6.29
C HIS A 48 -11.14 -9.13 -5.41
N ASN A 49 -11.55 -9.73 -4.27
CA ASN A 49 -10.63 -10.27 -3.26
C ASN A 49 -9.78 -11.42 -3.79
N SER A 50 -10.39 -12.27 -4.60
CA SER A 50 -9.74 -13.42 -5.21
C SER A 50 -8.86 -13.07 -6.42
N ILE A 51 -9.00 -11.86 -6.98
CA ILE A 51 -8.31 -11.45 -8.22
C ILE A 51 -7.18 -10.47 -7.89
N ASN A 52 -7.52 -9.36 -7.22
CA ASN A 52 -6.57 -8.39 -6.67
C ASN A 52 -5.42 -7.99 -7.62
N ILE A 53 -5.77 -7.38 -8.76
CA ILE A 53 -4.84 -6.95 -9.82
C ILE A 53 -4.73 -5.41 -9.79
N PRO A 54 -3.94 -4.80 -8.88
CA PRO A 54 -3.81 -3.33 -8.79
C PRO A 54 -3.01 -2.72 -9.96
N TRP A 55 -2.16 -3.51 -10.63
CA TRP A 55 -1.34 -3.05 -11.75
C TRP A 55 -2.15 -2.75 -13.01
N ILE A 56 -3.44 -3.14 -13.09
CA ILE A 56 -4.30 -2.84 -14.24
C ILE A 56 -4.43 -1.34 -14.51
N LEU A 57 -4.33 -0.50 -13.48
CA LEU A 57 -4.33 0.95 -13.62
C LEU A 57 -3.01 1.50 -14.18
N GLY A 58 -2.00 0.68 -14.43
CA GLY A 58 -0.76 1.11 -15.08
C GLY A 58 0.08 2.11 -14.29
N LYS A 59 -0.15 2.28 -12.99
CA LYS A 59 0.67 3.17 -12.15
C LYS A 59 2.10 2.64 -12.09
N ASN A 60 3.04 3.44 -12.60
CA ASN A 60 4.45 3.05 -12.66
C ASN A 60 5.17 3.28 -11.31
N SER A 61 6.42 2.82 -11.22
CA SER A 61 7.27 3.00 -10.02
C SER A 61 7.50 4.46 -9.64
N LYS A 62 7.42 5.39 -10.60
CA LYS A 62 7.51 6.85 -10.38
C LYS A 62 6.18 7.48 -9.94
N GLY A 63 5.12 6.67 -9.78
CA GLY A 63 3.79 7.08 -9.33
C GLY A 63 2.98 7.86 -10.37
N ARG A 64 3.28 7.67 -11.66
CA ARG A 64 2.58 8.30 -12.79
C ARG A 64 1.76 7.28 -13.56
N PHE A 65 0.75 7.79 -14.26
CA PHE A 65 -0.12 7.01 -15.14
C PHE A 65 0.27 7.26 -16.60
N PRO A 66 0.41 6.21 -17.43
CA PRO A 66 0.61 6.35 -18.86
C PRO A 66 -0.65 6.92 -19.54
N ILE A 67 -0.49 7.42 -20.77
CA ILE A 67 -1.58 8.04 -21.53
C ILE A 67 -2.74 7.06 -21.74
N TRP A 68 -2.45 5.81 -22.10
CA TRP A 68 -3.48 4.80 -22.31
C TRP A 68 -4.35 4.58 -21.05
N SER A 69 -3.73 4.56 -19.86
CA SER A 69 -4.46 4.41 -18.60
C SER A 69 -5.27 5.67 -18.29
N SER A 70 -4.75 6.84 -18.62
CA SER A 70 -5.45 8.10 -18.40
C SER A 70 -6.69 8.22 -19.30
N VAL A 71 -6.64 7.67 -20.51
CA VAL A 71 -7.79 7.62 -21.43
C VAL A 71 -8.81 6.56 -20.96
N LEU A 72 -8.36 5.34 -20.67
CA LEU A 72 -9.25 4.23 -20.33
C LEU A 72 -9.84 4.35 -18.92
N PHE A 73 -9.02 4.67 -17.93
CA PHE A 73 -9.42 4.75 -16.51
C PHE A 73 -9.59 6.18 -16.01
N GLY A 74 -9.47 7.18 -16.88
CA GLY A 74 -9.57 8.60 -16.56
C GLY A 74 -10.75 8.95 -15.65
N PRO A 75 -12.00 8.58 -16.02
CA PRO A 75 -13.16 8.84 -15.18
C PRO A 75 -13.01 8.29 -13.75
N PHE A 76 -12.53 7.05 -13.60
CA PHE A 76 -12.31 6.43 -12.30
C PHE A 76 -11.19 7.13 -11.51
N LEU A 77 -10.05 7.41 -12.15
CA LEU A 77 -8.90 8.06 -11.50
C LEU A 77 -9.25 9.48 -11.03
N ILE A 78 -10.00 10.23 -11.84
CA ILE A 78 -10.50 11.56 -11.47
C ILE A 78 -11.47 11.44 -10.29
N LEU A 79 -12.44 10.53 -10.35
CA LEU A 79 -13.38 10.30 -9.26
C LEU A 79 -12.67 9.89 -7.96
N ALA A 80 -11.65 9.04 -8.02
CA ALA A 80 -10.87 8.65 -6.85
C ALA A 80 -10.15 9.85 -6.22
N ARG A 81 -9.56 10.73 -7.04
CA ARG A 81 -8.90 11.97 -6.57
C ARG A 81 -9.91 12.94 -5.96
N VAL A 82 -11.02 13.19 -6.65
CA VAL A 82 -12.10 14.06 -6.16
C VAL A 82 -12.64 13.52 -4.84
N TYR A 83 -12.93 12.23 -4.76
CA TYR A 83 -13.39 11.57 -3.55
C TYR A 83 -12.40 11.74 -2.39
N ALA A 84 -11.11 11.50 -2.62
CA ALA A 84 -10.07 11.69 -1.62
C ALA A 84 -10.03 13.13 -1.10
N THR A 85 -10.09 14.11 -2.00
CA THR A 85 -10.05 15.54 -1.66
C THR A 85 -11.31 16.00 -0.94
N VAL A 86 -12.50 15.66 -1.45
CA VAL A 86 -13.79 16.02 -0.86
C VAL A 86 -13.94 15.40 0.52
N LYS A 87 -13.67 14.09 0.64
CA LYS A 87 -13.79 13.40 1.92
C LYS A 87 -12.78 13.93 2.95
N ARG A 88 -11.58 14.32 2.52
CA ARG A 88 -10.64 15.06 3.39
C ARG A 88 -11.22 16.40 3.84
N HIS A 89 -11.81 17.18 2.93
CA HIS A 89 -12.40 18.47 3.29
C HIS A 89 -13.60 18.32 4.24
N MET A 90 -14.36 17.22 4.16
CA MET A 90 -15.42 16.90 5.13
C MET A 90 -14.87 16.47 6.50
N ARG A 91 -13.61 16.02 6.54
CA ARG A 91 -12.90 15.55 7.74
C ARG A 91 -11.90 16.60 8.28
N LYS A 92 -12.27 17.89 8.29
CA LYS A 92 -11.36 19.00 8.69
C LYS A 92 -10.65 18.81 10.04
N LYS A 93 -11.24 18.05 10.96
CA LYS A 93 -10.69 17.79 12.29
C LYS A 93 -9.57 16.72 12.32
N GLU A 94 -9.36 16.01 11.23
CA GLU A 94 -8.37 14.93 11.17
C GLU A 94 -7.05 15.43 10.58
N ALA A 95 -5.96 15.24 11.32
CA ALA A 95 -4.63 15.54 10.82
C ALA A 95 -4.31 14.72 9.57
N VAL A 96 -3.63 15.32 8.60
CA VAL A 96 -3.29 14.63 7.33
C VAL A 96 -2.30 13.50 7.57
N TYR A 97 -1.38 13.70 8.51
CA TYR A 97 -0.43 12.72 8.98
C TYR A 97 -0.28 12.84 10.51
N ASN A 98 0.20 11.77 11.13
CA ASN A 98 0.63 11.74 12.52
C ASN A 98 2.03 11.11 12.59
N MET A 99 2.88 11.65 13.46
CA MET A 99 4.13 10.98 13.83
C MET A 99 3.77 9.79 14.73
N ILE A 100 4.17 8.60 14.32
CA ILE A 100 3.93 7.37 15.08
C ILE A 100 5.06 7.17 16.08
N THR A 101 6.29 7.28 15.58
CA THR A 101 7.54 7.30 16.34
C THR A 101 8.50 8.26 15.63
N GLU A 102 9.64 8.56 16.25
CA GLU A 102 10.59 9.53 15.73
C GLU A 102 11.01 9.19 14.29
N GLY A 103 10.67 10.10 13.37
CA GLY A 103 10.94 9.99 11.94
C GLY A 103 10.13 8.92 11.18
N VAL A 104 9.05 8.37 11.75
CA VAL A 104 8.09 7.53 11.04
C VAL A 104 6.70 8.16 11.11
N TYR A 105 6.15 8.49 9.95
CA TYR A 105 4.88 9.18 9.81
C TYR A 105 3.86 8.31 9.06
N LEU A 106 2.61 8.35 9.52
CA LEU A 106 1.47 7.66 8.88
C LEU A 106 0.40 8.69 8.50
N GLY A 107 -0.11 8.63 7.27
CA GLY A 107 -1.14 9.58 6.84
C GLY A 107 -1.85 9.29 5.53
N GLY A 108 -2.55 10.31 5.05
CA GLY A 108 -3.29 10.30 3.78
C GLY A 108 -2.52 10.96 2.63
N TRP A 109 -2.99 10.77 1.41
CA TRP A 109 -2.33 11.21 0.19
C TRP A 109 -1.93 12.71 0.20
N PRO A 110 -0.65 13.07 0.06
CA PRO A 110 -0.22 14.45 0.24
C PRO A 110 -0.49 15.30 -1.02
N PHE A 111 -1.70 15.83 -1.20
CA PHE A 111 -2.01 16.64 -2.39
C PHE A 111 -1.30 18.02 -2.46
N MET A 112 -0.80 18.53 -1.33
CA MET A 112 -0.16 19.85 -1.22
C MET A 112 1.11 19.71 -0.41
N LEU A 113 2.10 20.58 -0.61
CA LEU A 113 3.38 20.52 0.11
C LEU A 113 3.19 20.54 1.64
N LYS A 114 2.25 21.33 2.15
CA LYS A 114 1.87 21.37 3.58
C LYS A 114 1.35 20.05 4.16
N HIS A 115 0.98 19.10 3.30
CA HIS A 115 0.53 17.76 3.71
C HIS A 115 1.70 16.79 3.90
N LEU A 116 2.92 17.21 3.60
CA LEU A 116 4.11 16.41 3.81
C LEU A 116 4.64 16.65 5.25
N PRO A 117 5.09 15.59 5.94
CA PRO A 117 5.83 15.75 7.19
C PRO A 117 7.10 16.60 7.03
N PRO A 118 7.59 17.21 8.12
CA PRO A 118 8.85 17.96 8.09
C PRO A 118 10.05 17.03 7.84
N GLY A 119 11.17 17.62 7.41
CA GLY A 119 12.45 16.91 7.27
C GLY A 119 12.67 16.17 5.96
N ASP A 120 12.03 16.58 4.85
CA ASP A 120 12.15 15.97 3.51
C ASP A 120 12.00 14.43 3.52
N PRO A 121 10.81 13.93 3.88
CA PRO A 121 10.60 12.52 4.13
C PRO A 121 10.64 11.69 2.84
N SER A 122 11.18 10.48 2.95
CA SER A 122 11.03 9.42 1.97
C SER A 122 9.60 8.86 2.01
N VAL A 123 8.91 8.82 0.88
CA VAL A 123 7.47 8.55 0.80
C VAL A 123 7.18 7.15 0.28
N ILE A 124 6.41 6.37 1.05
CA ILE A 124 5.82 5.09 0.63
C ILE A 124 4.34 5.29 0.32
N ASP A 125 3.98 5.11 -0.95
CA ASP A 125 2.63 5.31 -1.45
C ASP A 125 1.93 3.97 -1.67
N CYS A 126 0.96 3.69 -0.80
CA CYS A 126 0.20 2.44 -0.82
C CYS A 126 -1.03 2.49 -1.75
N THR A 127 -1.11 3.43 -2.69
CA THR A 127 -2.28 3.58 -3.59
C THR A 127 -1.98 3.12 -5.00
N CYS A 128 -2.94 2.47 -5.66
CA CYS A 128 -2.88 2.23 -7.10
C CYS A 128 -3.62 3.31 -7.90
N GLU A 129 -4.52 4.05 -7.23
CA GLU A 129 -5.49 4.97 -7.83
C GLU A 129 -5.10 6.45 -7.76
N LEU A 130 -4.20 6.84 -6.85
CA LEU A 130 -3.75 8.23 -6.69
C LEU A 130 -2.35 8.42 -7.26
N PRO A 131 -2.04 9.55 -7.92
CA PRO A 131 -0.71 9.80 -8.46
C PRO A 131 0.26 10.27 -7.37
N ARG A 132 1.55 10.09 -7.60
CA ARG A 132 2.59 10.78 -6.81
C ARG A 132 2.42 12.29 -6.97
N SER A 133 2.58 13.00 -5.85
CA SER A 133 2.60 14.47 -5.84
C SER A 133 3.92 14.99 -6.38
N ASP A 134 3.86 16.05 -7.20
CA ASP A 134 5.01 16.53 -7.98
C ASP A 134 6.22 16.91 -7.12
N PHE A 135 5.95 17.49 -5.94
CA PHE A 135 6.95 17.94 -4.98
C PHE A 135 7.67 16.80 -4.23
N VAL A 136 7.24 15.55 -4.37
CA VAL A 136 7.96 14.40 -3.79
C VAL A 136 9.04 13.94 -4.77
N PRO A 137 10.34 13.97 -4.42
CA PRO A 137 11.40 13.53 -5.33
C PRO A 137 11.24 12.06 -5.75
N THR A 138 11.59 11.73 -7.00
CA THR A 138 11.42 10.35 -7.53
C THR A 138 12.34 9.34 -6.84
N ASN A 139 13.53 9.77 -6.38
CA ASN A 139 14.48 8.98 -5.59
C ASN A 139 14.07 8.79 -4.12
N GLU A 140 13.09 9.57 -3.67
CA GLU A 140 12.51 9.51 -2.33
C GLU A 140 11.07 8.96 -2.35
N TYR A 141 10.73 8.20 -3.39
CA TYR A 141 9.39 7.67 -3.59
C TYR A 141 9.41 6.17 -3.86
N LEU A 142 8.59 5.44 -3.11
CA LEU A 142 8.32 4.02 -3.31
C LEU A 142 6.81 3.80 -3.55
N CYS A 143 6.47 3.20 -4.68
CA CYS A 143 5.09 2.84 -5.01
C CYS A 143 4.79 1.40 -4.58
N VAL A 144 3.79 1.23 -3.71
CA VAL A 144 3.23 -0.07 -3.29
C VAL A 144 1.76 -0.13 -3.74
N PRO A 145 1.49 -0.40 -5.03
CA PRO A 145 0.16 -0.23 -5.61
C PRO A 145 -0.82 -1.22 -4.99
N THR A 146 -1.79 -0.72 -4.23
CA THR A 146 -2.76 -1.53 -3.50
C THR A 146 -4.17 -0.94 -3.61
N TRP A 147 -5.17 -1.76 -3.93
CA TRP A 147 -6.57 -1.36 -3.95
C TRP A 147 -7.09 -0.94 -2.57
N ASP A 148 -7.99 0.05 -2.52
CA ASP A 148 -8.64 0.38 -1.26
C ASP A 148 -9.34 -0.84 -0.66
N THR A 149 -9.28 -0.96 0.67
CA THR A 149 -9.75 -2.13 1.44
C THR A 149 -9.00 -3.45 1.21
N ARG A 150 -7.86 -3.44 0.52
CA ARG A 150 -6.97 -4.60 0.33
C ARG A 150 -5.61 -4.42 0.97
N ALA A 151 -4.93 -5.54 1.17
CA ALA A 151 -3.57 -5.57 1.69
C ALA A 151 -2.56 -5.55 0.55
N PRO A 152 -1.41 -4.87 0.72
CA PRO A 152 -0.22 -5.16 -0.08
C PRO A 152 0.18 -6.62 0.12
N THR A 153 0.86 -7.21 -0.86
CA THR A 153 1.38 -8.59 -0.76
C THR A 153 2.52 -8.67 0.27
N ILE A 154 2.83 -9.89 0.74
CA ILE A 154 3.89 -10.14 1.72
C ILE A 154 5.23 -9.55 1.25
N SER A 155 5.61 -9.83 -0.01
CA SER A 155 6.84 -9.32 -0.60
C SER A 155 6.87 -7.80 -0.75
N GLN A 156 5.72 -7.18 -1.02
CA GLN A 156 5.60 -5.72 -1.04
C GLN A 156 5.73 -5.10 0.35
N ILE A 157 5.17 -5.74 1.38
CA ILE A 157 5.31 -5.31 2.78
C ILE A 157 6.77 -5.40 3.20
N GLU A 158 7.41 -6.52 2.92
CA GLU A 158 8.83 -6.76 3.23
C GLU A 158 9.73 -5.75 2.53
N PHE A 159 9.57 -5.58 1.22
CA PHE A 159 10.34 -4.60 0.45
C PHE A 159 10.16 -3.18 0.98
N ALA A 160 8.93 -2.79 1.30
CA ALA A 160 8.63 -1.48 1.88
C ALA A 160 9.25 -1.29 3.28
N ALA A 161 9.24 -2.34 4.11
CA ALA A 161 9.85 -2.33 5.44
C ALA A 161 11.37 -2.18 5.33
N CYS A 162 12.04 -2.99 4.52
CA CYS A 162 13.49 -2.90 4.30
C CYS A 162 13.89 -1.52 3.74
N TRP A 163 13.15 -1.02 2.74
CA TRP A 163 13.40 0.30 2.17
C TRP A 163 13.21 1.42 3.21
N ALA A 164 12.19 1.31 4.07
CA ALA A 164 12.01 2.26 5.17
C ALA A 164 13.20 2.23 6.15
N CYS A 165 13.67 1.05 6.54
CA CYS A 165 14.84 0.89 7.41
C CYS A 165 16.09 1.53 6.79
N GLU A 166 16.33 1.32 5.50
CA GLU A 166 17.46 1.94 4.77
C GLU A 166 17.38 3.47 4.81
N LYS A 167 16.19 4.05 4.60
CA LYS A 167 16.00 5.51 4.66
C LYS A 167 16.18 6.05 6.07
N ARG A 168 15.67 5.35 7.09
CA ARG A 168 15.86 5.72 8.50
C ARG A 168 17.33 5.66 8.90
N ALA A 169 18.08 4.65 8.45
CA ALA A 169 19.53 4.54 8.70
C ALA A 169 20.33 5.72 8.10
N LYS A 170 19.82 6.33 7.02
CA LYS A 170 20.38 7.54 6.41
C LYS A 170 19.91 8.84 7.09
N GLY A 171 19.24 8.75 8.24
CA GLY A 171 18.69 9.89 8.97
C GLY A 171 17.45 10.51 8.33
N LYS A 172 16.92 9.95 7.22
CA LYS A 172 15.74 10.49 6.55
C LYS A 172 14.46 10.04 7.24
N PRO A 173 13.48 10.93 7.47
CA PRO A 173 12.17 10.51 7.92
C PRO A 173 11.45 9.70 6.84
N VAL A 174 10.56 8.79 7.25
CA VAL A 174 9.75 7.97 6.34
C VAL A 174 8.28 8.34 6.51
N TYR A 175 7.60 8.62 5.41
CA TYR A 175 6.17 8.89 5.36
C TYR A 175 5.42 7.82 4.59
N VAL A 176 4.57 7.06 5.27
CA VAL A 176 3.74 6.03 4.64
C VAL A 176 2.30 6.50 4.52
N HIS A 177 1.77 6.52 3.30
CA HIS A 177 0.40 6.98 3.07
C HIS A 177 -0.44 6.04 2.20
N CYS A 178 -1.75 6.14 2.37
CA CYS A 178 -2.73 5.67 1.38
C CYS A 178 -3.65 6.84 1.01
N ALA A 179 -4.94 6.62 0.70
CA ALA A 179 -5.86 7.74 0.49
C ALA A 179 -6.08 8.57 1.78
N PHE A 180 -6.37 7.89 2.90
CA PHE A 180 -6.74 8.51 4.18
C PHE A 180 -5.88 8.09 5.38
N GLY A 181 -4.95 7.15 5.23
CA GLY A 181 -4.08 6.74 6.32
C GLY A 181 -4.71 5.85 7.38
N HIS A 182 -5.59 4.91 6.98
CA HIS A 182 -6.30 4.05 7.94
C HIS A 182 -6.09 2.54 7.75
N GLY A 183 -5.84 2.08 6.53
CA GLY A 183 -5.87 0.65 6.19
C GLY A 183 -4.53 0.21 5.62
N ARG A 184 -4.39 0.31 4.30
CA ARG A 184 -3.21 -0.07 3.52
C ARG A 184 -1.88 0.43 4.10
N SER A 185 -1.80 1.74 4.37
CA SER A 185 -0.58 2.34 4.92
C SER A 185 -0.34 1.98 6.38
N ALA A 186 -1.39 1.78 7.17
CA ALA A 186 -1.24 1.30 8.54
C ALA A 186 -0.67 -0.13 8.57
N CYS A 187 -1.11 -0.98 7.62
CA CYS A 187 -0.54 -2.32 7.42
C CYS A 187 0.96 -2.26 7.17
N VAL A 188 1.41 -1.41 6.23
CA VAL A 188 2.85 -1.24 5.95
C VAL A 188 3.59 -0.68 7.15
N VAL A 189 3.04 0.33 7.86
CA VAL A 189 3.70 0.89 9.06
C VAL A 189 3.85 -0.14 10.17
N CYS A 190 2.90 -1.07 10.34
CA CYS A 190 3.07 -2.16 11.32
C CYS A 190 4.35 -2.97 11.04
N ALA A 191 4.57 -3.36 9.78
CA ALA A 191 5.77 -4.07 9.38
C ALA A 191 7.05 -3.21 9.50
N VAL A 192 6.97 -1.92 9.16
CA VAL A 192 8.09 -0.97 9.33
C VAL A 192 8.51 -0.87 10.80
N LEU A 193 7.55 -0.76 11.74
CA LEU A 193 7.87 -0.67 13.17
C LEU A 193 8.53 -1.94 13.70
N VAL A 194 8.08 -3.11 13.25
CA VAL A 194 8.70 -4.39 13.60
C VAL A 194 10.11 -4.50 13.00
N ALA A 195 10.29 -4.14 11.73
CA ALA A 195 11.59 -4.17 11.06
C ALA A 195 12.60 -3.17 11.65
N LEU A 196 12.13 -2.08 12.26
CA LEU A 196 12.95 -1.12 13.00
C LEU A 196 13.27 -1.55 14.44
N GLY A 197 12.71 -2.67 14.92
CA GLY A 197 12.86 -3.11 16.31
C GLY A 197 12.07 -2.28 17.34
N ILE A 198 11.12 -1.46 16.88
CA ILE A 198 10.30 -0.57 17.74
C ILE A 198 9.10 -1.33 18.32
N ALA A 199 8.66 -2.39 17.63
CA ALA A 199 7.60 -3.27 18.07
C ALA A 199 8.06 -4.73 17.95
N GLU A 200 7.73 -5.56 18.93
CA GLU A 200 8.10 -6.99 18.91
C GLU A 200 7.35 -7.74 17.81
N ASN A 201 6.08 -7.38 17.58
CA ASN A 201 5.24 -7.97 16.55
C ASN A 201 4.25 -6.94 15.97
N TRP A 202 3.54 -7.34 14.91
CA TRP A 202 2.64 -6.44 14.21
C TRP A 202 1.44 -5.98 15.05
N LYS A 203 1.04 -6.74 16.08
CA LYS A 203 -0.09 -6.37 16.97
C LYS A 203 0.34 -5.27 17.93
N ASP A 204 1.56 -5.34 18.46
CA ASP A 204 2.13 -4.26 19.26
C ASP A 204 2.33 -3.00 18.43
N ALA A 205 2.83 -3.17 17.19
CA ALA A 205 2.91 -2.07 16.24
C ALA A 205 1.52 -1.44 15.97
N GLU A 206 0.47 -2.26 15.83
CA GLU A 206 -0.90 -1.78 15.68
C GLU A 206 -1.35 -0.96 16.90
N ASN A 207 -1.01 -1.39 18.12
CA ASN A 207 -1.35 -0.69 19.36
C ASN A 207 -0.65 0.67 19.43
N ILE A 208 0.66 0.73 19.15
CA ILE A 208 1.43 1.98 19.09
C ILE A 208 0.79 2.98 18.10
N ILE A 209 0.40 2.49 16.91
CA ILE A 209 -0.24 3.35 15.90
C ILE A 209 -1.59 3.88 16.41
N ARG A 210 -2.38 3.05 17.09
CA ARG A 210 -3.73 3.41 17.58
C ARG A 210 -3.71 4.52 18.62
N GLU A 211 -2.65 4.62 19.41
CA GLU A 211 -2.47 5.72 20.37
C GLU A 211 -2.32 7.08 19.67
N LYS A 212 -1.70 7.10 18.48
CA LYS A 212 -1.40 8.35 17.76
C LYS A 212 -2.44 8.69 16.70
N ARG A 213 -3.09 7.70 16.09
CA ARG A 213 -4.03 7.88 14.98
C ARG A 213 -5.11 6.81 14.96
N LYS A 214 -6.34 7.23 14.63
CA LYS A 214 -7.44 6.29 14.35
C LYS A 214 -7.15 5.51 13.07
N ILE A 215 -6.97 4.21 13.19
CA ILE A 215 -6.80 3.29 12.07
C ILE A 215 -7.94 2.29 11.97
N LYS A 216 -8.15 1.76 10.77
CA LYS A 216 -9.20 0.79 10.44
C LYS A 216 -8.62 -0.28 9.53
N MET A 217 -7.70 -1.07 10.07
CA MET A 217 -7.25 -2.30 9.42
C MET A 217 -8.37 -3.33 9.42
N ASN A 218 -8.54 -4.06 8.31
CA ASN A 218 -9.53 -5.13 8.18
C ASN A 218 -8.88 -6.50 8.35
N ALA A 219 -9.68 -7.57 8.31
CA ALA A 219 -9.20 -8.94 8.45
C ALA A 219 -8.15 -9.32 7.39
N VAL A 220 -8.23 -8.75 6.17
CA VAL A 220 -7.26 -9.04 5.10
C VAL A 220 -5.89 -8.46 5.42
N HIS A 221 -5.82 -7.23 5.94
CA HIS A 221 -4.56 -6.63 6.37
C HIS A 221 -3.91 -7.45 7.50
N ARG A 222 -4.70 -7.82 8.51
CA ARG A 222 -4.22 -8.59 9.67
C ARG A 222 -3.72 -9.97 9.28
N LYS A 223 -4.49 -10.69 8.45
CA LYS A 223 -4.05 -11.98 7.91
C LYS A 223 -2.73 -11.86 7.15
N THR A 224 -2.58 -10.83 6.32
CA THR A 224 -1.35 -10.63 5.55
C THR A 224 -0.16 -10.29 6.45
N LEU A 225 -0.37 -9.57 7.55
CA LEU A 225 0.67 -9.31 8.55
C LEU A 225 1.05 -10.57 9.34
N ASP A 226 0.09 -11.44 9.66
CA ASP A 226 0.38 -12.76 10.26
C ASP A 226 1.23 -13.60 9.30
N ASP A 227 0.86 -13.66 8.02
CA ASP A 227 1.62 -14.37 6.99
C ASP A 227 3.03 -13.79 6.82
N TRP A 228 3.14 -12.47 6.77
CA TRP A 228 4.42 -11.76 6.68
C TRP A 228 5.30 -12.00 7.92
N THR A 229 4.74 -11.97 9.12
CA THR A 229 5.51 -12.18 10.36
C THR A 229 6.14 -13.55 10.39
N ARG A 230 5.40 -14.59 9.95
CA ARG A 230 5.94 -15.95 9.83
C ARG A 230 7.14 -16.00 8.87
N ALA A 231 7.01 -15.39 7.69
CA ALA A 231 8.11 -15.30 6.73
C ALA A 231 9.31 -14.50 7.29
N TRP A 232 9.04 -13.38 7.97
CA TRP A 232 10.05 -12.51 8.56
C TRP A 232 10.85 -13.21 9.67
N CYS A 233 10.20 -14.00 10.54
CA CYS A 233 10.88 -14.77 11.59
C CYS A 233 11.85 -15.81 11.00
N LEU A 234 11.43 -16.51 9.94
CA LEU A 234 12.28 -17.49 9.25
C LEU A 234 13.55 -16.85 8.68
N LEU A 235 13.45 -15.63 8.13
CA LEU A 235 14.58 -14.92 7.53
C LEU A 235 15.50 -14.25 8.58
N SER A 236 14.92 -13.71 9.65
CA SER A 236 15.66 -13.03 10.72
C SER A 236 16.32 -13.98 11.72
N GLY A 237 16.09 -15.29 11.60
CA GLY A 237 16.60 -16.29 12.55
C GLY A 237 15.99 -16.18 13.94
N THR A 238 14.87 -15.46 14.07
CA THR A 238 14.12 -15.34 15.32
C THR A 238 13.15 -16.52 15.42
N ARG A 239 13.28 -17.35 16.46
CA ARG A 239 12.52 -18.61 16.62
C ARG A 239 11.02 -18.39 16.43
N SER A 240 10.41 -19.14 15.51
CA SER A 240 8.97 -19.42 15.58
C SER A 240 8.70 -20.32 16.80
N PRO A 241 7.65 -20.08 17.58
CA PRO A 241 7.16 -21.08 18.51
C PRO A 241 6.53 -22.23 17.69
N GLU A 242 7.13 -23.42 17.85
CA GLU A 242 6.65 -24.76 17.45
C GLU A 242 6.81 -25.22 15.98
N GLY A 243 7.49 -26.37 15.82
CA GLY A 243 7.30 -27.30 14.70
C GLY A 243 8.42 -27.35 13.65
N ALA A 244 9.60 -27.85 14.01
CA ALA A 244 10.68 -28.14 13.07
C ALA A 244 10.64 -29.62 12.63
N GLU A 245 10.17 -29.89 11.41
CA GLU A 245 10.45 -31.14 10.68
C GLU A 245 10.04 -31.09 9.19
N GLY A 246 9.23 -30.09 8.77
CA GLY A 246 8.84 -29.88 7.35
C GLY A 246 9.57 -28.74 6.62
N THR A 247 10.53 -28.08 7.28
CA THR A 247 11.04 -26.74 6.91
C THR A 247 12.03 -26.73 5.74
N GLU A 248 12.83 -27.78 5.54
CA GLU A 248 13.86 -27.81 4.49
C GLU A 248 13.29 -28.03 3.08
N ALA A 249 12.18 -28.74 2.95
CA ALA A 249 11.55 -29.00 1.65
C ALA A 249 10.86 -27.75 1.08
N ILE A 250 10.28 -26.91 1.96
CA ILE A 250 9.63 -25.65 1.56
C ILE A 250 10.67 -24.60 1.17
N MET A 251 11.78 -24.51 1.91
CA MET A 251 12.89 -23.59 1.61
C MET A 251 13.52 -23.83 0.23
N ASN A 252 13.63 -25.08 -0.24
CA ASN A 252 14.19 -25.39 -1.56
C ASN A 252 13.20 -25.19 -2.71
N ALA A 253 11.89 -25.31 -2.46
CA ALA A 253 10.87 -25.07 -3.47
C ALA A 253 10.64 -23.57 -3.72
N GLU A 254 10.64 -22.74 -2.67
CA GLU A 254 10.41 -21.29 -2.80
C GLU A 254 11.64 -20.54 -3.32
N LYS A 255 12.87 -20.97 -3.00
CA LYS A 255 14.11 -20.39 -3.56
C LYS A 255 14.12 -20.45 -5.09
N ASN A 256 13.64 -21.54 -5.68
CA ASN A 256 13.66 -21.73 -7.13
C ASN A 256 12.49 -21.05 -7.85
N TYR A 257 11.39 -20.71 -7.16
CA TYR A 257 10.20 -20.12 -7.78
C TYR A 257 10.23 -18.58 -7.84
N TYR A 258 11.01 -17.91 -6.98
CA TYR A 258 10.98 -16.44 -6.82
C TYR A 258 12.24 -15.68 -7.27
N LEU A 259 13.30 -16.39 -7.69
CA LEU A 259 14.58 -15.77 -8.07
C LEU A 259 14.62 -15.35 -9.55
N GLY A 260 13.93 -14.24 -9.85
CA GLY A 260 14.38 -13.35 -10.92
C GLY A 260 15.68 -12.68 -10.48
N THR A 261 16.68 -12.69 -11.35
CA THR A 261 18.10 -12.35 -11.09
C THR A 261 18.37 -10.98 -10.45
N SER A 262 17.41 -10.04 -10.41
CA SER A 262 17.58 -8.74 -9.74
C SER A 262 17.35 -8.75 -8.23
N SER A 263 16.67 -9.76 -7.68
CA SER A 263 16.39 -9.84 -6.23
C SER A 263 17.57 -10.39 -5.43
N LEU A 264 18.46 -11.14 -6.10
CA LEU A 264 19.71 -11.65 -5.53
C LEU A 264 20.70 -10.52 -5.22
N GLU A 265 20.80 -9.50 -6.08
CA GLU A 265 21.73 -8.38 -5.84
C GLU A 265 21.34 -7.55 -4.60
N ILE A 266 20.05 -7.39 -4.33
CA ILE A 266 19.57 -6.63 -3.17
C ILE A 266 19.77 -7.43 -1.86
N LEU A 267 19.52 -8.73 -1.88
CA LEU A 267 19.77 -9.61 -0.72
C LEU A 267 21.26 -9.89 -0.50
N LEU A 268 22.09 -9.94 -1.55
CA LEU A 268 23.55 -10.10 -1.45
C LEU A 268 24.28 -8.80 -1.05
N HIS A 269 23.70 -7.62 -1.31
CA HIS A 269 24.24 -6.34 -0.84
C HIS A 269 23.87 -5.98 0.61
N LEU A 270 22.97 -6.73 1.25
CA LEU A 270 22.85 -6.71 2.71
C LEU A 270 24.01 -7.52 3.30
N SER A 271 25.19 -6.90 3.27
CA SER A 271 26.37 -7.43 3.92
C SER A 271 26.06 -7.72 5.40
N GLN A 272 26.51 -8.91 5.85
CA GLN A 272 26.50 -9.37 7.24
C GLN A 272 26.88 -8.33 8.34
N PRO A 273 27.66 -7.26 8.09
CA PRO A 273 27.94 -6.22 9.10
C PRO A 273 26.72 -5.43 9.59
N GLN A 274 25.66 -5.28 8.78
CA GLN A 274 24.48 -4.49 9.21
C GLN A 274 23.57 -5.25 10.20
N LEU A 275 23.57 -6.58 10.12
CA LEU A 275 22.89 -7.45 11.10
C LEU A 275 23.66 -7.50 12.44
N ALA A 276 24.97 -7.31 12.41
CA ALA A 276 25.82 -7.25 13.60
C ALA A 276 25.68 -5.92 14.38
N ALA A 277 25.39 -4.81 13.69
CA ALA A 277 25.18 -3.51 14.33
C ALA A 277 23.91 -3.47 15.21
N LEU A 278 22.87 -4.23 14.86
CA LEU A 278 21.67 -4.39 15.69
C LEU A 278 21.93 -5.25 16.94
N LYS A 279 22.86 -6.21 16.88
CA LYS A 279 23.25 -7.03 18.06
C LYS A 279 24.17 -6.30 19.03
N LEU A 280 24.90 -5.27 18.58
CA LEU A 280 25.80 -4.50 19.46
C LEU A 280 25.08 -3.46 20.33
N LEU A 281 23.84 -3.08 19.99
CA LEU A 281 23.02 -2.19 20.82
C LEU A 281 22.35 -2.91 22.01
N ASP A 282 22.22 -4.25 21.96
CA ASP A 282 21.69 -5.07 23.07
C ASP A 282 22.77 -5.52 24.09
N VAL A 283 24.04 -5.16 23.88
CA VAL A 283 25.15 -5.54 24.79
C VAL A 283 25.58 -4.39 25.71
N TYR A 284 25.03 -3.19 25.53
CA TYR A 284 25.35 -2.00 26.34
C TYR A 284 24.14 -1.35 27.02
N ALA A 285 23.06 -2.12 27.28
CA ALA A 285 21.94 -1.71 28.12
C ALA A 285 21.81 -2.63 29.34
#